data_AF-A0A423XB23-F1
#
_entry.id   AF-A0A423XB23-F1
#
_cell.length_a   1.000
_cell.length_b   1.000
_cell.length_c   1.000
_cell.angle_alpha   90.00
_cell.angle_beta   90.00
_cell.angle_gamma   90.00
#
_symmetry.space_group_name_H-M   'P 1'
#
loop_
_entity.id
_entity.type
_entity.pdbx_description
1 polymer ?
#
loop_
_entity_poly.entity_id
_entity_poly.type
_entity_poly.pdbx_seq_one_letter_code
_entity_poly.pdbx_strand_id
1 'polypeptide(L)'
;MQATILLAFGVASAANAAAIQSRSGATGYIFKPENATSYWQGDIPILFDFGESQLLSTVNGEAAGNSWWTSSYITGTNGGQYLAVSHILVSTDNSSYYRAATLDLGSLDSYSSFIVYSNETAVQPGSRLNLTLEGNGFEALTDDNLFQLRTYSNHGDVTFDLRYNATSAAVVDAGAGLFTFGSGLSYEWGFPNSYTEGSLTINGELITVDPENSFTWYDRQWNNGFPYSGNWTWFELHIPNTEYKLSVWAIDNTSPAQTARFATVRTEDGSQNVVPTTWAPDYTRHWYSNATGTDYPQDWTVTIGDYGALRISSITGRQEVVGKSAFYTAYEGFVTFDGQFKGDNVQGFGVVEVLYGS
;
A
#
# COMPACT_ATOMS: atom_id res chain seq x y z
N MET A 1 5.56 64.44 -8.49
CA MET A 1 5.44 63.31 -9.44
C MET A 1 5.52 62.05 -8.60
N GLN A 2 4.65 61.07 -8.90
CA GLN A 2 4.41 59.80 -8.19
C GLN A 2 3.41 59.83 -7.03
N ALA A 3 2.26 59.24 -7.36
CA ALA A 3 1.20 58.79 -6.48
C ALA A 3 1.63 57.49 -5.80
N THR A 4 1.28 57.34 -4.52
CA THR A 4 1.36 56.06 -3.80
C THR A 4 -0.07 55.60 -3.54
N ILE A 5 -0.50 54.61 -4.31
CA ILE A 5 -1.74 53.86 -4.10
C ILE A 5 -1.50 52.95 -2.90
N LEU A 6 -2.22 53.18 -1.80
CA LEU A 6 -2.27 52.28 -0.65
C LEU A 6 -3.42 51.28 -0.92
N LEU A 7 -3.10 50.08 -1.38
CA LEU A 7 -4.05 48.98 -1.49
C LEU A 7 -4.16 48.29 -0.12
N ALA A 8 -5.31 48.49 0.52
CA ALA A 8 -5.71 47.75 1.71
C ALA A 8 -5.97 46.28 1.32
N PHE A 9 -5.10 45.37 1.75
CA PHE A 9 -5.41 43.95 1.74
C PHE A 9 -6.22 43.63 2.99
N GLY A 10 -7.50 43.33 2.76
CA GLY A 10 -8.42 42.83 3.77
C GLY A 10 -7.92 41.51 4.34
N VAL A 11 -7.96 41.43 5.66
CA VAL A 11 -7.76 40.21 6.44
C VAL A 11 -8.98 39.31 6.17
N ALA A 12 -8.82 38.30 5.32
CA ALA A 12 -9.76 37.19 5.25
C ALA A 12 -9.33 36.15 6.28
N SER A 13 -10.09 36.08 7.36
CA SER A 13 -10.05 35.02 8.37
C SER A 13 -10.19 33.65 7.68
N ALA A 14 -9.15 32.82 7.76
CA ALA A 14 -9.22 31.42 7.37
C ALA A 14 -10.18 30.71 8.34
N ALA A 15 -11.37 30.40 7.86
CA ALA A 15 -12.28 29.49 8.54
C ALA A 15 -11.72 28.07 8.42
N ASN A 16 -11.53 27.42 9.57
CA ASN A 16 -11.22 26.00 9.69
C ASN A 16 -12.23 25.18 8.88
N ALA A 17 -11.76 24.57 7.79
CA ALA A 17 -12.47 23.48 7.14
C ALA A 17 -11.82 22.17 7.60
N ALA A 18 -12.40 21.55 8.62
CA ALA A 18 -12.26 20.12 8.78
C ALA A 18 -12.96 19.48 7.57
N ALA A 19 -12.19 19.12 6.55
CA ALA A 19 -12.68 18.31 5.45
C ALA A 19 -12.82 16.86 5.94
N ILE A 20 -13.85 16.60 6.76
CA ILE A 20 -14.47 15.29 6.73
C ILE A 20 -15.22 15.29 5.41
N GLN A 21 -14.70 14.57 4.43
CA GLN A 21 -15.49 14.24 3.26
C GLN A 21 -16.76 13.57 3.77
N SER A 22 -17.89 14.24 3.57
CA SER A 22 -19.20 13.65 3.77
C SER A 22 -19.22 12.36 2.96
N ARG A 23 -19.62 11.23 3.57
CA ARG A 23 -20.06 10.04 2.84
C ARG A 23 -20.94 10.53 1.69
N SER A 24 -20.41 10.57 0.47
CA SER A 24 -21.21 10.98 -0.68
C SER A 24 -22.34 9.96 -0.77
N GLY A 25 -23.57 10.47 -0.75
CA GLY A 25 -24.81 9.74 -0.50
C GLY A 25 -24.82 8.23 -0.77
N ALA A 26 -25.14 7.45 0.25
CA ALA A 26 -25.76 6.11 0.16
C ALA A 26 -25.04 5.00 -0.65
N THR A 27 -23.84 5.21 -1.20
CA THR A 27 -23.07 4.17 -1.90
C THR A 27 -21.63 4.16 -1.38
N GLY A 28 -21.12 3.00 -0.96
CA GLY A 28 -19.75 2.84 -0.44
C GLY A 28 -18.65 3.14 -1.46
N TYR A 29 -17.41 2.78 -1.14
CA TYR A 29 -16.26 2.89 -2.05
C TYR A 29 -16.44 2.00 -3.28
N ILE A 30 -15.88 2.39 -4.43
CA ILE A 30 -15.96 1.61 -5.67
C ILE A 30 -14.79 0.63 -5.72
N PHE A 31 -14.99 -0.58 -5.23
CA PHE A 31 -14.00 -1.66 -5.24
C PHE A 31 -14.12 -2.49 -6.52
N LYS A 32 -13.67 -1.93 -7.64
CA LYS A 32 -13.78 -2.60 -8.94
C LYS A 32 -12.49 -3.35 -9.30
N PRO A 33 -12.53 -4.69 -9.50
CA PRO A 33 -11.39 -5.40 -10.05
C PRO A 33 -11.17 -5.05 -11.52
N GLU A 34 -9.93 -5.16 -11.97
CA GLU A 34 -9.61 -5.08 -13.40
C GLU A 34 -9.79 -6.46 -14.06
N ASN A 35 -9.98 -6.44 -15.38
CA ASN A 35 -10.07 -7.65 -16.20
C ASN A 35 -9.15 -7.51 -17.43
N ALA A 36 -7.89 -7.18 -17.16
CA ALA A 36 -6.84 -7.08 -18.16
C ALA A 36 -6.55 -8.46 -18.75
N THR A 37 -6.40 -8.53 -20.07
CA THR A 37 -6.03 -9.75 -20.78
C THR A 37 -4.51 -10.04 -20.75
N SER A 38 -3.73 -9.10 -20.23
CA SER A 38 -2.29 -9.22 -20.01
C SER A 38 -1.92 -8.54 -18.69
N TYR A 39 -1.04 -9.18 -17.94
CA TYR A 39 -0.45 -8.63 -16.73
C TYR A 39 0.71 -7.65 -17.02
N TRP A 40 1.22 -7.59 -18.25
CA TRP A 40 2.32 -6.69 -18.61
C TRP A 40 2.24 -6.16 -20.04
N GLN A 41 2.71 -4.92 -20.23
CA GLN A 41 2.95 -4.33 -21.54
C GLN A 41 4.39 -4.65 -21.96
N GLY A 42 4.58 -5.74 -22.70
CA GLY A 42 5.90 -6.33 -23.02
C GLY A 42 6.90 -5.43 -23.76
N ASP A 43 6.50 -4.25 -24.22
CA ASP A 43 7.39 -3.26 -24.84
C ASP A 43 8.14 -2.40 -23.81
N ILE A 44 7.74 -2.45 -22.53
CA ILE A 44 8.45 -1.77 -21.43
C ILE A 44 9.49 -2.75 -20.86
N PRO A 45 10.79 -2.41 -20.92
CA PRO A 45 11.84 -3.30 -20.43
C PRO A 45 11.83 -3.40 -18.90
N ILE A 46 11.96 -4.61 -18.39
CA ILE A 46 12.15 -4.92 -16.96
C ILE A 46 13.35 -5.84 -16.77
N LEU A 47 13.86 -5.89 -15.54
CA LEU A 47 15.09 -6.61 -15.19
C LEU A 47 14.84 -8.00 -14.57
N PHE A 48 13.59 -8.44 -14.56
CA PHE A 48 13.15 -9.67 -13.89
C PHE A 48 11.96 -10.29 -14.65
N ASP A 49 11.73 -11.58 -14.41
CA ASP A 49 10.47 -12.23 -14.73
C ASP A 49 9.56 -12.19 -13.49
N PHE A 50 8.29 -11.85 -13.68
CA PHE A 50 7.33 -11.69 -12.58
C PHE A 50 7.15 -12.97 -11.77
N GLY A 51 6.98 -14.12 -12.43
CA GLY A 51 6.79 -15.41 -11.78
C GLY A 51 8.06 -15.92 -11.10
N GLU A 52 9.22 -15.81 -11.77
CA GLU A 52 10.50 -16.20 -11.18
C GLU A 52 10.89 -15.29 -10.00
N SER A 53 10.53 -14.00 -10.06
CA SER A 53 10.82 -13.04 -8.99
C SER A 53 10.24 -13.44 -7.65
N GLN A 54 9.16 -14.23 -7.64
CA GLN A 54 8.53 -14.76 -6.44
C GLN A 54 9.46 -15.64 -5.59
N LEU A 55 10.51 -16.21 -6.18
CA LEU A 55 11.43 -17.11 -5.48
C LEU A 55 12.85 -16.55 -5.40
N LEU A 56 13.09 -15.34 -5.92
CA LEU A 56 14.39 -14.70 -5.81
C LEU A 56 14.72 -14.40 -4.36
N SER A 57 15.93 -14.75 -3.94
CA SER A 57 16.46 -14.53 -2.59
C SER A 57 17.77 -13.76 -2.60
N THR A 58 18.15 -13.19 -3.74
CA THR A 58 19.39 -12.42 -3.89
C THR A 58 19.21 -11.16 -4.73
N VAL A 59 20.03 -10.16 -4.44
CA VAL A 59 20.25 -8.98 -5.28
C VAL A 59 21.75 -8.89 -5.54
N ASN A 60 22.15 -8.87 -6.82
CA ASN A 60 23.55 -8.84 -7.24
C ASN A 60 24.44 -9.94 -6.60
N GLY A 61 23.86 -11.12 -6.33
CA GLY A 61 24.56 -12.25 -5.71
C GLY A 61 24.68 -12.18 -4.19
N GLU A 62 24.16 -11.13 -3.54
CA GLU A 62 24.07 -11.01 -2.09
C GLU A 62 22.67 -11.42 -1.61
N ALA A 63 22.57 -11.91 -0.37
CA ALA A 63 21.28 -12.25 0.23
C ALA A 63 20.33 -11.05 0.22
N ALA A 64 19.07 -11.29 -0.14
CA ALA A 64 18.04 -10.27 -0.18
C ALA A 64 17.00 -10.48 0.93
N GLY A 65 16.52 -9.38 1.49
CA GLY A 65 15.24 -9.33 2.17
C GLY A 65 14.12 -9.48 1.13
N ASN A 66 13.02 -10.12 1.52
CA ASN A 66 11.88 -10.36 0.65
C ASN A 66 10.59 -10.01 1.36
N SER A 67 9.72 -9.28 0.67
CA SER A 67 8.39 -8.90 1.09
C SER A 67 7.37 -9.37 0.06
N TRP A 68 6.26 -9.89 0.58
CA TRP A 68 5.01 -10.12 -0.12
C TRP A 68 3.93 -9.46 0.72
N TRP A 69 3.26 -8.50 0.11
CA TRP A 69 2.32 -7.62 0.81
C TRP A 69 1.02 -7.53 0.01
N THR A 70 -0.11 -7.44 0.70
CA THR A 70 -1.41 -7.18 0.06
C THR A 70 -2.26 -6.24 0.89
N SER A 71 -3.02 -5.39 0.20
CA SER A 71 -4.27 -4.82 0.70
C SER A 71 -5.44 -5.38 -0.12
N SER A 72 -6.44 -5.90 0.57
CA SER A 72 -7.67 -6.39 -0.03
C SER A 72 -8.82 -5.48 0.33
N TYR A 73 -9.40 -4.86 -0.71
CA TYR A 73 -10.56 -4.00 -0.65
C TYR A 73 -11.80 -4.86 -0.91
N ILE A 74 -12.57 -5.11 0.14
CA ILE A 74 -13.59 -6.16 0.13
C ILE A 74 -14.97 -5.55 0.29
N THR A 75 -15.86 -5.81 -0.66
CA THR A 75 -17.31 -5.75 -0.42
C THR A 75 -17.77 -7.15 -0.05
N GLY A 76 -18.40 -7.30 1.10
CA GLY A 76 -19.01 -8.56 1.51
C GLY A 76 -20.36 -8.77 0.83
N THR A 77 -20.78 -10.03 0.70
CA THR A 77 -22.16 -10.36 0.26
C THR A 77 -23.24 -9.85 1.23
N ASN A 78 -22.84 -9.46 2.45
CA ASN A 78 -23.68 -8.75 3.42
C ASN A 78 -23.81 -7.23 3.14
N GLY A 79 -23.15 -6.71 2.10
CA GLY A 79 -23.16 -5.30 1.70
C GLY A 79 -22.22 -4.39 2.50
N GLY A 80 -21.51 -4.92 3.50
CA GLY A 80 -20.47 -4.18 4.22
C GLY A 80 -19.16 -4.08 3.43
N GLN A 81 -18.32 -3.11 3.78
CA GLN A 81 -17.01 -2.92 3.16
C GLN A 81 -15.90 -3.01 4.19
N TYR A 82 -14.82 -3.68 3.81
CA TYR A 82 -13.74 -4.04 4.71
C TYR A 82 -12.39 -3.85 4.01
N LEU A 83 -11.36 -3.63 4.82
CA LEU A 83 -9.97 -3.72 4.42
C LEU A 83 -9.35 -4.94 5.13
N ALA A 84 -8.57 -5.73 4.41
CA ALA A 84 -7.65 -6.70 5.00
C ALA A 84 -6.24 -6.42 4.48
N VAL A 85 -5.26 -6.34 5.37
CA VAL A 85 -3.84 -6.18 5.03
C VAL A 85 -3.09 -7.41 5.50
N SER A 86 -2.13 -7.86 4.69
CA SER A 86 -1.31 -9.05 4.95
C SER A 86 0.10 -8.77 4.46
N HIS A 87 1.11 -9.11 5.26
CA HIS A 87 2.50 -8.93 4.91
C HIS A 87 3.33 -10.04 5.52
N ILE A 88 4.06 -10.77 4.67
CA ILE A 88 5.12 -11.65 5.13
C ILE A 88 6.47 -11.11 4.65
N LEU A 89 7.41 -11.00 5.59
CA LEU A 89 8.76 -10.59 5.30
C LEU A 89 9.73 -11.69 5.72
N VAL A 90 10.70 -11.96 4.85
CA VAL A 90 11.84 -12.85 5.10
C VAL A 90 13.10 -12.00 4.98
N SER A 91 13.81 -11.83 6.09
CA SER A 91 15.02 -11.00 6.19
C SER A 91 16.23 -11.68 5.54
N THR A 92 17.29 -10.93 5.31
CA THR A 92 18.55 -11.45 4.74
C THR A 92 19.22 -12.55 5.58
N ASP A 93 18.91 -12.62 6.88
CA ASP A 93 19.37 -13.67 7.79
C ASP A 93 18.40 -14.85 7.91
N ASN A 94 17.39 -14.91 7.04
CA ASN A 94 16.28 -15.86 7.03
C ASN A 94 15.28 -15.72 8.19
N SER A 95 15.46 -14.80 9.14
CA SER A 95 14.40 -14.54 10.11
C SER A 95 13.16 -13.96 9.41
N SER A 96 11.98 -14.36 9.87
CA SER A 96 10.73 -14.00 9.20
C SER A 96 9.73 -13.40 10.17
N TYR A 97 8.84 -12.56 9.65
CA TYR A 97 7.62 -12.19 10.36
C TYR A 97 6.43 -12.22 9.42
N TYR A 98 5.25 -12.46 9.99
CA TYR A 98 3.98 -12.25 9.32
C TYR A 98 3.18 -11.23 10.14
N ARG A 99 2.65 -10.22 9.49
CA ARG A 99 1.72 -9.26 10.10
C ARG A 99 0.49 -9.11 9.24
N ALA A 100 -0.64 -8.88 9.89
CA ALA A 100 -1.89 -8.67 9.20
C ALA A 100 -2.84 -7.82 10.03
N ALA A 101 -3.80 -7.19 9.35
CA ALA A 101 -4.85 -6.40 9.97
C ALA A 101 -6.16 -6.53 9.20
N THR A 102 -7.28 -6.30 9.89
CA THR A 102 -8.60 -6.16 9.29
C THR A 102 -9.30 -4.91 9.84
N LEU A 103 -10.09 -4.25 9.00
CA LEU A 103 -10.86 -3.07 9.35
C LEU A 103 -12.25 -3.13 8.71
N ASP A 104 -13.30 -2.91 9.50
CA ASP A 104 -14.63 -2.58 9.00
C ASP A 104 -14.71 -1.09 8.64
N LEU A 105 -14.87 -0.79 7.34
CA LEU A 105 -14.91 0.57 6.81
C LEU A 105 -16.26 1.28 7.09
N GLY A 106 -17.27 0.52 7.49
CA GLY A 106 -18.59 1.03 7.87
C GLY A 106 -18.62 1.57 9.30
N SER A 107 -18.02 0.85 10.25
CA SER A 107 -18.00 1.23 11.67
C SER A 107 -16.74 2.00 12.08
N LEU A 108 -15.58 1.68 11.49
CA LEU A 108 -14.24 2.18 11.85
C LEU A 108 -13.76 1.87 13.27
N ASP A 109 -14.59 1.17 14.07
CA ASP A 109 -14.29 0.77 15.44
C ASP A 109 -13.71 -0.65 15.51
N SER A 110 -14.02 -1.50 14.52
CA SER A 110 -13.53 -2.87 14.40
C SER A 110 -12.23 -2.92 13.61
N TYR A 111 -11.14 -2.46 14.22
CA TYR A 111 -9.76 -2.67 13.77
C TYR A 111 -9.08 -3.74 14.63
N SER A 112 -8.55 -4.77 13.99
CA SER A 112 -7.74 -5.81 14.62
C SER A 112 -6.46 -6.00 13.84
N SER A 113 -5.34 -6.17 14.55
CA SER A 113 -4.03 -6.41 13.93
C SER A 113 -3.18 -7.33 14.79
N PHE A 114 -2.26 -8.05 14.18
CA PHE A 114 -1.24 -8.82 14.90
C PHE A 114 0.04 -8.93 14.08
N ILE A 115 1.10 -9.36 14.77
CA ILE A 115 2.37 -9.74 14.17
C ILE A 115 2.94 -10.94 14.91
N VAL A 116 3.47 -11.90 14.14
CA VAL A 116 4.12 -13.12 14.61
C VAL A 116 5.52 -13.21 13.99
N TYR A 117 6.45 -13.86 14.70
CA TYR A 117 7.87 -13.86 14.36
C TYR A 117 8.44 -15.27 14.35
N SER A 118 9.44 -15.50 13.51
CA SER A 118 10.27 -16.70 13.51
C SER A 118 11.73 -16.32 13.30
N ASN A 119 12.65 -17.09 13.91
CA ASN A 119 14.08 -17.01 13.60
C ASN A 119 14.45 -17.89 12.40
N GLU A 120 13.46 -18.53 11.77
CA GLU A 120 13.61 -19.39 10.59
C GLU A 120 12.85 -18.78 9.40
N THR A 121 13.20 -19.26 8.20
CA THR A 121 12.55 -18.81 6.97
C THR A 121 11.10 -19.29 6.91
N ALA A 122 10.19 -18.42 6.49
CA ALA A 122 8.83 -18.80 6.16
C ALA A 122 8.74 -19.54 4.81
N VAL A 123 9.77 -19.45 3.97
CA VAL A 123 9.81 -20.04 2.63
C VAL A 123 9.86 -21.56 2.71
N GLN A 124 8.86 -22.21 2.15
CA GLN A 124 8.81 -23.66 2.02
C GLN A 124 9.58 -24.11 0.77
N PRO A 125 10.24 -25.28 0.81
CA PRO A 125 10.95 -25.81 -0.34
C PRO A 125 9.96 -26.17 -1.47
N GLY A 126 10.29 -25.79 -2.70
CA GLY A 126 9.49 -26.14 -3.88
C GLY A 126 9.76 -25.21 -5.06
N SER A 127 9.09 -25.48 -6.18
CA SER A 127 9.09 -24.62 -7.37
C SER A 127 7.96 -23.61 -7.38
N ARG A 128 7.05 -23.67 -6.40
CA ARG A 128 5.96 -22.72 -6.23
C ARG A 128 6.17 -21.86 -5.01
N LEU A 129 5.71 -20.62 -5.07
CA LEU A 129 5.63 -19.73 -3.91
C LEU A 129 4.78 -20.42 -2.84
N ASN A 130 5.38 -20.65 -1.68
CA ASN A 130 4.69 -21.14 -0.51
C ASN A 130 5.42 -20.61 0.71
N LEU A 131 4.79 -19.67 1.40
CA LEU A 131 5.29 -19.00 2.58
C LEU A 131 4.32 -19.30 3.72
N THR A 132 4.82 -19.86 4.81
CA THR A 132 3.98 -20.24 5.96
C THR A 132 4.67 -19.84 7.26
N LEU A 133 3.94 -19.17 8.14
CA LEU A 133 4.38 -18.82 9.49
C LEU A 133 3.18 -18.90 10.46
N GLU A 134 3.25 -19.84 11.39
CA GLU A 134 2.24 -20.05 12.45
C GLU A 134 0.79 -20.13 11.95
N GLY A 135 0.55 -20.76 10.79
CA GLY A 135 -0.79 -20.92 10.21
C GLY A 135 -1.27 -19.73 9.37
N ASN A 136 -0.37 -18.81 9.05
CA ASN A 136 -0.61 -17.65 8.17
C ASN A 136 0.38 -17.69 7.01
N GLY A 137 0.07 -17.03 5.89
CA GLY A 137 0.99 -17.08 4.76
C GLY A 137 0.49 -16.60 3.42
N PHE A 138 1.30 -16.93 2.41
CA PHE A 138 1.10 -16.64 1.00
C PHE A 138 1.44 -17.88 0.18
N GLU A 139 0.67 -18.16 -0.86
CA GLU A 139 1.01 -19.25 -1.79
C GLU A 139 0.56 -18.95 -3.21
N ALA A 140 1.31 -19.50 -4.17
CA ALA A 140 0.88 -19.61 -5.56
C ALA A 140 0.06 -20.89 -5.76
N LEU A 141 -1.10 -20.71 -6.39
CA LEU A 141 -2.01 -21.80 -6.75
C LEU A 141 -1.79 -22.27 -8.19
N THR A 142 -1.09 -21.48 -9.01
CA THR A 142 -0.65 -21.82 -10.36
C THR A 142 0.86 -22.02 -10.46
N ASP A 143 1.29 -22.83 -11.44
CA ASP A 143 2.70 -23.20 -11.62
C ASP A 143 3.57 -22.03 -12.12
N ASP A 144 2.97 -20.99 -12.68
CA ASP A 144 3.65 -19.75 -13.11
C ASP A 144 4.00 -18.81 -11.95
N ASN A 145 3.61 -19.15 -10.71
CA ASN A 145 3.76 -18.33 -9.53
C ASN A 145 3.10 -16.95 -9.59
N LEU A 146 2.17 -16.73 -10.54
CA LEU A 146 1.70 -15.38 -10.83
C LEU A 146 0.20 -15.28 -10.98
N PHE A 147 -0.39 -16.15 -11.81
CA PHE A 147 -1.78 -15.93 -12.21
C PHE A 147 -2.76 -16.04 -11.05
N GLN A 148 -2.65 -17.08 -10.21
CA GLN A 148 -3.51 -17.25 -9.06
C GLN A 148 -2.67 -17.37 -7.78
N LEU A 149 -2.89 -16.42 -6.88
CA LEU A 149 -2.22 -16.32 -5.60
C LEU A 149 -3.24 -16.39 -4.47
N ARG A 150 -2.76 -16.66 -3.26
CA ARG A 150 -3.58 -16.71 -2.05
C ARG A 150 -2.82 -16.09 -0.90
N THR A 151 -3.53 -15.36 -0.05
CA THR A 151 -3.07 -15.00 1.29
C THR A 151 -4.07 -15.51 2.32
N TYR A 152 -3.57 -15.96 3.46
CA TYR A 152 -4.42 -16.49 4.53
C TYR A 152 -3.86 -16.12 5.90
N SER A 153 -4.78 -15.85 6.82
CA SER A 153 -4.52 -15.58 8.22
C SER A 153 -5.50 -16.39 9.08
N ASN A 154 -5.00 -16.98 10.14
CA ASN A 154 -5.78 -17.75 11.11
C ASN A 154 -5.31 -17.43 12.53
N HIS A 155 -5.40 -16.16 12.92
CA HIS A 155 -4.89 -15.68 14.20
C HIS A 155 -5.89 -14.75 14.91
N GLY A 156 -6.51 -15.26 15.97
CA GLY A 156 -7.43 -14.47 16.81
C GLY A 156 -8.52 -13.81 15.99
N ASP A 157 -8.67 -12.49 16.16
CA ASP A 157 -9.69 -11.68 15.48
C ASP A 157 -9.33 -11.29 14.03
N VAL A 158 -8.16 -11.72 13.52
CA VAL A 158 -7.70 -11.46 12.16
C VAL A 158 -7.65 -12.78 11.40
N THR A 159 -8.80 -13.17 10.84
CA THR A 159 -8.95 -14.42 10.09
C THR A 159 -9.49 -14.14 8.70
N PHE A 160 -8.77 -14.60 7.67
CA PHE A 160 -9.18 -14.52 6.28
C PHE A 160 -8.51 -15.59 5.42
N ASP A 161 -9.15 -15.90 4.30
CA ASP A 161 -8.63 -16.75 3.25
C ASP A 161 -9.05 -16.13 1.92
N LEU A 162 -8.09 -15.48 1.26
CA LEU A 162 -8.33 -14.66 0.08
C LEU A 162 -7.51 -15.20 -1.07
N ARG A 163 -8.17 -15.50 -2.18
CA ARG A 163 -7.54 -15.84 -3.45
C ARG A 163 -7.68 -14.66 -4.38
N TYR A 164 -6.62 -14.35 -5.09
CA TYR A 164 -6.62 -13.27 -6.05
C TYR A 164 -5.94 -13.68 -7.34
N ASN A 165 -6.55 -13.26 -8.45
CA ASN A 165 -6.05 -13.53 -9.79
C ASN A 165 -5.40 -12.27 -10.34
N ALA A 166 -4.25 -12.39 -11.01
CA ALA A 166 -3.53 -11.30 -11.67
C ALA A 166 -4.28 -10.77 -12.92
N THR A 167 -5.46 -10.19 -12.69
CA THR A 167 -6.35 -9.61 -13.71
C THR A 167 -6.13 -8.11 -13.88
N SER A 168 -5.12 -7.56 -13.19
CA SER A 168 -4.65 -6.20 -13.34
C SER A 168 -3.29 -6.23 -14.03
N ALA A 169 -3.01 -5.26 -14.91
CA ALA A 169 -1.64 -5.05 -15.37
C ALA A 169 -0.71 -4.71 -14.18
N ALA A 170 0.58 -4.98 -14.26
CA ALA A 170 1.50 -4.63 -13.18
C ALA A 170 1.76 -3.12 -13.13
N VAL A 171 1.94 -2.60 -11.92
CA VAL A 171 2.69 -1.37 -11.66
C VAL A 171 4.12 -1.80 -11.35
N VAL A 172 5.10 -1.18 -12.00
CA VAL A 172 6.52 -1.54 -11.86
C VAL A 172 7.27 -0.30 -11.41
N ASP A 173 7.70 -0.31 -10.15
CA ASP A 173 8.10 0.92 -9.48
C ASP A 173 9.38 1.53 -10.03
N ALA A 174 9.42 2.87 -10.09
CA ALA A 174 10.52 3.60 -10.71
C ALA A 174 10.80 3.16 -12.17
N GLY A 175 9.78 2.63 -12.87
CA GLY A 175 9.76 2.33 -14.30
C GLY A 175 10.38 0.97 -14.65
N ALA A 176 11.56 0.67 -14.11
CA ALA A 176 12.24 -0.63 -14.33
C ALA A 176 12.07 -1.61 -13.15
N GLY A 177 11.34 -1.20 -12.11
CA GLY A 177 11.14 -1.97 -10.89
C GLY A 177 12.38 -1.98 -10.02
N LEU A 178 13.23 -0.95 -10.08
CA LEU A 178 14.50 -0.89 -9.37
C LEU A 178 14.79 0.54 -8.93
N PHE A 179 15.02 0.74 -7.64
CA PHE A 179 15.42 2.02 -7.07
C PHE A 179 16.35 1.85 -5.88
N THR A 180 16.98 2.97 -5.47
CA THR A 180 17.79 2.99 -4.26
C THR A 180 16.88 2.99 -3.04
N PHE A 181 17.17 2.16 -2.05
CA PHE A 181 16.38 2.05 -0.83
C PHE A 181 17.31 1.96 0.37
N GLY A 182 17.53 3.10 1.02
CA GLY A 182 18.52 3.26 2.08
C GLY A 182 19.93 2.87 1.63
N SER A 183 20.47 1.81 2.24
CA SER A 183 21.85 1.36 2.02
C SER A 183 22.10 0.57 0.72
N GLY A 184 21.07 0.26 -0.05
CA GLY A 184 21.20 -0.63 -1.21
C GLY A 184 20.11 -0.45 -2.25
N LEU A 185 19.78 -1.54 -2.94
CA LEU A 185 18.80 -1.56 -4.01
C LEU A 185 17.54 -2.30 -3.56
N SER A 186 16.39 -1.83 -4.03
CA SER A 186 15.11 -2.53 -3.92
C SER A 186 14.53 -2.73 -5.32
N TYR A 187 14.04 -3.93 -5.57
CA TYR A 187 13.16 -4.20 -6.68
C TYR A 187 11.73 -4.32 -6.21
N GLU A 188 10.80 -3.78 -7.01
CA GLU A 188 9.39 -3.76 -6.62
C GLU A 188 8.45 -3.67 -7.82
N TRP A 189 7.38 -4.44 -7.72
CA TRP A 189 6.25 -4.42 -8.62
C TRP A 189 5.00 -4.90 -7.89
N GLY A 190 3.83 -4.54 -8.43
CA GLY A 190 2.57 -4.99 -7.87
C GLY A 190 1.42 -5.10 -8.86
N PHE A 191 0.36 -5.81 -8.46
CA PHE A 191 -0.91 -5.90 -9.16
C PHE A 191 -2.00 -5.14 -8.41
N PRO A 192 -2.34 -3.92 -8.85
CA PRO A 192 -3.17 -3.02 -8.04
C PRO A 192 -4.64 -3.42 -7.88
N ASN A 193 -5.25 -4.07 -8.88
CA ASN A 193 -6.68 -4.35 -8.88
C ASN A 193 -7.00 -5.80 -9.29
N SER A 194 -6.35 -6.76 -8.62
CA SER A 194 -6.56 -8.19 -8.86
C SER A 194 -7.96 -8.64 -8.45
N TYR A 195 -8.67 -9.38 -9.31
CA TYR A 195 -9.92 -10.07 -8.95
C TYR A 195 -9.71 -10.84 -7.65
N THR A 196 -10.64 -10.74 -6.71
CA THR A 196 -10.48 -11.31 -5.36
C THR A 196 -11.73 -12.04 -4.93
N GLU A 197 -11.55 -13.25 -4.39
CA GLU A 197 -12.60 -14.08 -3.82
C GLU A 197 -12.15 -14.72 -2.50
N GLY A 198 -13.11 -15.26 -1.75
CA GLY A 198 -12.84 -15.96 -0.50
C GLY A 198 -13.69 -15.42 0.64
N SER A 199 -13.09 -15.30 1.82
CA SER A 199 -13.81 -14.85 3.01
C SER A 199 -12.88 -14.26 4.07
N LEU A 200 -13.46 -13.44 4.94
CA LEU A 200 -12.84 -12.92 6.15
C LEU A 200 -13.81 -12.99 7.32
N THR A 201 -13.30 -12.98 8.54
CA THR A 201 -14.11 -12.90 9.77
C THR A 201 -13.93 -11.55 10.42
N ILE A 202 -15.04 -10.86 10.70
CA ILE A 202 -15.06 -9.58 11.42
C ILE A 202 -16.02 -9.72 12.59
N ASN A 203 -15.58 -9.39 13.80
CA ASN A 203 -16.39 -9.52 15.03
C ASN A 203 -17.05 -10.92 15.20
N GLY A 204 -16.38 -11.98 14.74
CA GLY A 204 -16.89 -13.36 14.78
C GLY A 204 -17.90 -13.73 13.68
N GLU A 205 -18.25 -12.81 12.78
CA GLU A 205 -19.10 -13.09 11.61
C GLU A 205 -18.23 -13.44 10.40
N LEU A 206 -18.49 -14.59 9.78
CA LEU A 206 -17.88 -14.98 8.51
C LEU A 206 -18.54 -14.19 7.36
N ILE A 207 -17.75 -13.37 6.69
CA ILE A 207 -18.16 -12.56 5.55
C ILE A 207 -17.60 -13.21 4.28
N THR A 208 -18.49 -13.58 3.36
CA THR A 208 -18.10 -14.01 2.02
C THR A 208 -17.84 -12.79 1.15
N VAL A 209 -16.74 -12.79 0.40
CA VAL A 209 -16.37 -11.74 -0.55
C VAL A 209 -17.34 -11.74 -1.73
N ASP A 210 -17.80 -10.56 -2.16
CA ASP A 210 -18.42 -10.31 -3.47
C ASP A 210 -17.32 -9.95 -4.49
N PRO A 211 -16.93 -10.87 -5.39
CA PRO A 211 -15.77 -10.67 -6.24
C PRO A 211 -15.94 -9.58 -7.29
N GLU A 212 -17.18 -9.27 -7.70
CA GLU A 212 -17.44 -8.20 -8.68
C GLU A 212 -17.22 -6.80 -8.08
N ASN A 213 -17.25 -6.71 -6.75
CA ASN A 213 -17.08 -5.49 -5.97
C ASN A 213 -15.94 -5.63 -4.96
N SER A 214 -14.92 -6.41 -5.28
CA SER A 214 -13.72 -6.56 -4.45
C SER A 214 -12.47 -6.69 -5.30
N PHE A 215 -11.34 -6.22 -4.78
CA PHE A 215 -10.04 -6.45 -5.40
C PHE A 215 -8.91 -6.49 -4.37
N THR A 216 -7.75 -6.97 -4.80
CA THR A 216 -6.52 -6.99 -4.01
C THR A 216 -5.43 -6.23 -4.76
N TRP A 217 -4.78 -5.29 -4.08
CA TRP A 217 -3.44 -4.85 -4.44
C TRP A 217 -2.45 -5.85 -3.87
N TYR A 218 -1.53 -6.32 -4.70
CA TYR A 218 -0.45 -7.23 -4.30
C TYR A 218 0.89 -6.61 -4.65
N ASP A 219 1.83 -6.54 -3.71
CA ASP A 219 3.21 -6.13 -3.95
C ASP A 219 4.20 -7.27 -3.70
N ARG A 220 5.21 -7.30 -4.57
CA ARG A 220 6.39 -8.14 -4.46
C ARG A 220 7.62 -7.24 -4.39
N GLN A 221 8.36 -7.31 -3.29
CA GLN A 221 9.59 -6.51 -3.12
C GLN A 221 10.76 -7.36 -2.65
N TRP A 222 11.93 -7.25 -3.29
CA TRP A 222 13.18 -7.85 -2.79
C TRP A 222 14.33 -6.87 -2.83
N ASN A 223 15.12 -6.84 -1.77
CA ASN A 223 16.11 -5.79 -1.56
C ASN A 223 17.36 -6.31 -0.84
N ASN A 224 18.51 -5.69 -1.12
CA ASN A 224 19.70 -5.78 -0.26
C ASN A 224 20.01 -4.44 0.44
N GLY A 225 19.06 -3.51 0.37
CA GLY A 225 19.10 -2.20 0.99
C GLY A 225 17.88 -1.97 1.87
N PHE A 226 18.04 -1.17 2.91
CA PHE A 226 16.93 -0.72 3.74
C PHE A 226 17.25 0.63 4.40
N PRO A 227 16.26 1.53 4.59
CA PRO A 227 16.45 2.83 5.25
C PRO A 227 16.52 2.70 6.78
N TYR A 228 17.54 2.02 7.31
CA TYR A 228 17.68 1.73 8.75
C TYR A 228 17.73 2.95 9.66
N SER A 229 18.06 4.12 9.10
CA SER A 229 18.33 5.36 9.83
C SER A 229 17.40 6.50 9.41
N GLY A 230 16.25 6.15 8.85
CA GLY A 230 15.24 7.11 8.43
C GLY A 230 13.90 6.46 8.22
N ASN A 231 13.06 7.09 7.42
CA ASN A 231 11.64 6.81 7.35
C ASN A 231 11.24 6.52 5.92
N TRP A 232 10.13 5.82 5.75
CA TRP A 232 9.43 5.90 4.49
C TRP A 232 7.93 6.04 4.68
N THR A 233 7.31 6.65 3.69
CA THR A 233 5.88 6.67 3.50
C THR A 233 5.61 6.22 2.08
N TRP A 234 4.75 5.24 1.93
CA TRP A 234 4.28 4.76 0.64
C TRP A 234 2.77 4.90 0.57
N PHE A 235 2.26 5.23 -0.62
CA PHE A 235 0.84 5.18 -0.91
C PHE A 235 0.59 4.33 -2.16
N GLU A 236 -0.35 3.41 -2.05
CA GLU A 236 -1.16 2.97 -3.19
C GLU A 236 -2.40 3.85 -3.28
N LEU A 237 -2.71 4.38 -4.46
CA LEU A 237 -3.90 5.22 -4.64
C LEU A 237 -4.70 4.78 -5.88
N HIS A 238 -6.01 4.69 -5.68
CA HIS A 238 -7.00 4.38 -6.71
C HIS A 238 -7.86 5.60 -6.99
N ILE A 239 -7.92 5.97 -8.27
CA ILE A 239 -8.88 6.97 -8.77
C ILE A 239 -10.05 6.18 -9.39
N PRO A 240 -11.21 6.10 -8.71
CA PRO A 240 -12.34 5.31 -9.17
C PRO A 240 -12.81 5.71 -10.58
N ASN A 241 -13.31 4.71 -11.32
CA ASN A 241 -13.77 4.86 -12.71
C ASN A 241 -12.69 5.31 -13.70
N THR A 242 -11.42 5.17 -13.34
CA THR A 242 -10.28 5.36 -14.25
C THR A 242 -9.35 4.15 -14.18
N GLU A 243 -8.52 4.00 -15.20
CA GLU A 243 -7.52 2.93 -15.24
C GLU A 243 -6.19 3.37 -14.58
N TYR A 244 -6.07 4.63 -14.16
CA TYR A 244 -4.89 5.15 -13.46
C TYR A 244 -4.65 4.41 -12.14
N LYS A 245 -3.40 4.01 -11.91
CA LYS A 245 -2.92 3.44 -10.64
C LYS A 245 -1.63 4.10 -10.23
N LEU A 246 -1.53 4.41 -8.94
CA LEU A 246 -0.46 5.24 -8.40
C LEU A 246 0.23 4.50 -7.27
N SER A 247 1.54 4.32 -7.40
CA SER A 247 2.45 3.93 -6.31
C SER A 247 3.32 5.15 -6.00
N VAL A 248 3.23 5.70 -4.78
CA VAL A 248 3.86 6.98 -4.41
C VAL A 248 4.79 6.79 -3.24
N TRP A 249 6.07 7.07 -3.46
CA TRP A 249 7.14 6.86 -2.50
C TRP A 249 7.69 8.16 -1.93
N ALA A 250 7.86 8.16 -0.61
CA ALA A 250 8.65 9.13 0.12
C ALA A 250 9.64 8.43 1.05
N ILE A 251 10.92 8.42 0.67
CA ILE A 251 11.98 7.72 1.39
C ILE A 251 13.01 8.73 1.90
N ASP A 252 13.26 8.70 3.20
CA ASP A 252 14.33 9.44 3.86
C ASP A 252 15.27 8.48 4.56
N ASN A 253 16.57 8.71 4.43
CA ASN A 253 17.57 7.97 5.18
C ASN A 253 18.74 8.91 5.51
N THR A 254 19.29 8.80 6.71
CA THR A 254 20.40 9.67 7.13
C THR A 254 21.76 9.05 6.80
N SER A 255 21.86 7.72 6.73
CA SER A 255 23.08 6.98 6.44
C SER A 255 22.81 5.70 5.62
N PRO A 256 23.18 5.66 4.31
CA PRO A 256 23.63 6.80 3.51
C PRO A 256 22.52 7.87 3.40
N ALA A 257 22.92 9.13 3.25
CA ALA A 257 21.98 10.22 3.07
C ALA A 257 21.17 10.00 1.79
N GLN A 258 19.85 9.92 1.93
CA GLN A 258 18.91 9.72 0.84
C GLN A 258 17.64 10.52 1.10
N THR A 259 17.18 11.23 0.08
CA THR A 259 15.83 11.78 0.01
C THR A 259 15.31 11.47 -1.39
N ALA A 260 14.44 10.47 -1.49
CA ALA A 260 13.79 10.09 -2.74
C ALA A 260 12.29 10.35 -2.64
N ARG A 261 11.73 11.00 -3.66
CA ARG A 261 10.31 11.35 -3.77
C ARG A 261 9.87 11.12 -5.21
N PHE A 262 9.08 10.08 -5.43
CA PHE A 262 8.61 9.76 -6.77
C PHE A 262 7.24 9.09 -6.73
N ALA A 263 6.56 9.11 -7.87
CA ALA A 263 5.38 8.31 -8.11
C ALA A 263 5.56 7.54 -9.41
N THR A 264 5.14 6.29 -9.37
CA THR A 264 4.87 5.49 -10.57
C THR A 264 3.39 5.62 -10.89
N VAL A 265 3.09 6.20 -12.05
CA VAL A 265 1.73 6.37 -12.55
C VAL A 265 1.53 5.44 -13.74
N ARG A 266 0.79 4.36 -13.52
CA ARG A 266 0.29 3.53 -14.62
C ARG A 266 -0.91 4.24 -15.24
N THR A 267 -0.84 4.49 -16.54
CA THR A 267 -1.85 5.25 -17.29
C THR A 267 -2.88 4.32 -17.92
N GLU A 268 -3.92 4.91 -18.51
CA GLU A 268 -5.03 4.14 -19.11
C GLU A 268 -4.62 3.31 -20.34
N ASP A 269 -3.57 3.71 -21.05
CA ASP A 269 -3.00 2.95 -22.17
C ASP A 269 -1.99 1.88 -21.73
N GLY A 270 -1.82 1.69 -20.42
CA GLY A 270 -0.87 0.74 -19.83
C GLY A 270 0.56 1.24 -19.70
N SER A 271 0.88 2.43 -20.23
CA SER A 271 2.21 3.02 -20.05
C SER A 271 2.46 3.40 -18.58
N GLN A 272 3.73 3.56 -18.21
CA GLN A 272 4.12 3.92 -16.85
C GLN A 272 5.02 5.13 -16.86
N ASN A 273 4.57 6.18 -16.17
CA ASN A 273 5.34 7.39 -16.00
C ASN A 273 5.90 7.46 -14.58
N VAL A 274 7.20 7.73 -14.49
CA VAL A 274 7.85 8.02 -13.21
C VAL A 274 8.00 9.52 -13.11
N VAL A 275 7.35 10.12 -12.11
CA VAL A 275 7.35 11.57 -11.92
C VAL A 275 7.83 11.94 -10.52
N PRO A 276 8.51 13.08 -10.35
CA PRO A 276 8.87 13.56 -9.03
C PRO A 276 7.62 13.89 -8.22
N THR A 277 7.70 13.72 -6.91
CA THR A 277 6.62 14.13 -6.00
C THR A 277 7.09 15.16 -4.99
N THR A 278 6.17 16.00 -4.56
CA THR A 278 6.32 16.70 -3.27
C THR A 278 5.46 16.00 -2.26
N TRP A 279 5.98 15.80 -1.06
CA TRP A 279 5.26 15.15 0.02
C TRP A 279 5.36 16.03 1.27
N ALA A 280 4.23 16.38 1.84
CA ALA A 280 4.14 17.22 3.03
C ALA A 280 3.12 16.62 4.01
N PRO A 281 3.57 16.05 5.16
CA PRO A 281 2.68 15.62 6.22
C PRO A 281 2.12 16.83 6.95
N ASP A 282 0.88 16.75 7.39
CA ASP A 282 0.20 17.76 8.18
C ASP A 282 -0.22 17.17 9.53
N TYR A 283 0.40 17.68 10.60
CA TYR A 283 0.16 17.25 11.97
C TYR A 283 -1.00 17.99 12.65
N THR A 284 -1.74 18.84 11.93
CA THR A 284 -2.95 19.48 12.48
C THR A 284 -3.96 18.44 12.93
N ARG A 285 -4.11 17.35 12.16
CA ARG A 285 -4.77 16.12 12.58
C ARG A 285 -3.72 15.04 12.71
N HIS A 286 -3.59 14.48 13.90
CA HIS A 286 -2.59 13.48 14.21
C HIS A 286 -3.17 12.42 15.14
N TRP A 287 -2.56 11.23 15.15
CA TRP A 287 -2.91 10.15 16.05
C TRP A 287 -1.67 9.67 16.78
N TYR A 288 -1.73 9.74 18.11
CA TYR A 288 -0.68 9.27 18.99
C TYR A 288 -0.92 7.81 19.38
N SER A 289 0.03 6.94 19.05
CA SER A 289 0.03 5.57 19.53
C SER A 289 0.51 5.51 20.97
N ASN A 290 -0.38 5.12 21.88
CA ASN A 290 0.02 4.81 23.26
C ASN A 290 0.88 3.53 23.36
N ALA A 291 0.86 2.66 22.35
CA ALA A 291 1.59 1.39 22.37
C ALA A 291 3.07 1.59 22.03
N THR A 292 3.37 2.47 21.06
CA THR A 292 4.74 2.70 20.58
C THR A 292 5.28 4.08 20.95
N GLY A 293 4.41 4.99 21.39
CA GLY A 293 4.75 6.39 21.63
C GLY A 293 4.91 7.21 20.36
N THR A 294 4.54 6.66 19.21
CA THR A 294 4.69 7.28 17.89
C THR A 294 3.54 8.24 17.61
N ASP A 295 3.86 9.41 17.05
CA ASP A 295 2.89 10.39 16.58
C ASP A 295 2.79 10.35 15.06
N TYR A 296 1.61 9.96 14.54
CA TYR A 296 1.38 9.82 13.11
C TYR A 296 0.56 11.00 12.58
N PRO A 297 1.02 11.70 11.52
CA PRO A 297 0.15 12.63 10.81
C PRO A 297 -1.02 11.83 10.23
N GLN A 298 -2.20 12.44 10.19
CA GLN A 298 -3.39 11.81 9.61
C GLN A 298 -3.75 12.41 8.26
N ASP A 299 -3.03 13.45 7.84
CA ASP A 299 -3.23 14.08 6.57
C ASP A 299 -1.91 14.40 5.87
N TRP A 300 -1.92 14.36 4.53
CA TRP A 300 -0.78 14.64 3.67
C TRP A 300 -1.21 15.48 2.47
N THR A 301 -0.32 16.36 2.01
CA THR A 301 -0.44 16.99 0.70
C THR A 301 0.62 16.41 -0.21
N VAL A 302 0.19 15.83 -1.33
CA VAL A 302 1.07 15.15 -2.28
C VAL A 302 0.87 15.73 -3.67
N THR A 303 1.93 16.28 -4.26
CA THR A 303 1.93 16.70 -5.68
C THR A 303 2.58 15.61 -6.50
N ILE A 304 1.95 15.21 -7.60
CA ILE A 304 2.39 14.12 -8.49
C ILE A 304 2.79 14.73 -9.83
N GLY A 305 4.06 15.14 -9.96
CA GLY A 305 4.57 15.82 -11.15
C GLY A 305 3.60 16.86 -11.72
N ASP A 306 3.36 16.78 -13.03
CA ASP A 306 2.38 17.61 -13.73
C ASP A 306 0.96 17.00 -13.74
N TYR A 307 0.75 15.85 -13.09
CA TYR A 307 -0.59 15.26 -12.98
C TYR A 307 -1.48 16.06 -12.02
N GLY A 308 -0.94 16.59 -10.92
CA GLY A 308 -1.71 17.44 -10.02
C GLY A 308 -1.37 17.23 -8.55
N ALA A 309 -2.28 17.61 -7.67
CA ALA A 309 -2.08 17.59 -6.23
C ALA A 309 -3.29 16.99 -5.51
N LEU A 310 -3.00 16.11 -4.56
CA LEU A 310 -3.97 15.37 -3.76
C LEU A 310 -3.81 15.73 -2.28
N ARG A 311 -4.94 15.95 -1.61
CA ARG A 311 -5.05 15.98 -0.16
C ARG A 311 -5.49 14.61 0.31
N ILE A 312 -4.56 13.86 0.88
CA ILE A 312 -4.76 12.49 1.35
C ILE A 312 -5.01 12.51 2.85
N SER A 313 -5.99 11.75 3.32
CA SER A 313 -6.46 11.74 4.71
C SER A 313 -6.73 10.31 5.16
N SER A 314 -6.15 9.90 6.28
CA SER A 314 -6.52 8.64 6.92
C SER A 314 -7.92 8.73 7.52
N ILE A 315 -8.73 7.70 7.30
CA ILE A 315 -10.13 7.68 7.76
C ILE A 315 -10.25 7.47 9.27
N THR A 316 -9.23 6.86 9.89
CA THR A 316 -9.16 6.64 11.34
C THR A 316 -7.71 6.51 11.80
N GLY A 317 -7.42 7.00 13.00
CA GLY A 317 -6.08 6.93 13.59
C GLY A 317 -5.66 5.53 14.01
N ARG A 318 -6.60 4.65 14.37
CA ARG A 318 -6.26 3.32 14.90
C ARG A 318 -6.00 2.33 13.76
N GLN A 319 -4.84 2.44 13.12
CA GLN A 319 -4.41 1.56 12.02
C GLN A 319 -2.91 1.18 12.10
N GLU A 320 -2.34 1.17 13.31
CA GLU A 320 -0.96 0.74 13.56
C GLU A 320 -0.90 -0.75 13.89
N VAL A 321 -0.06 -1.47 13.16
CA VAL A 321 0.36 -2.82 13.48
C VAL A 321 1.60 -2.75 14.37
N VAL A 322 1.40 -2.98 15.67
CA VAL A 322 2.43 -2.80 16.70
C VAL A 322 3.45 -3.94 16.66
N GLY A 323 4.70 -3.62 16.30
CA GLY A 323 5.82 -4.54 16.32
C GLY A 323 6.64 -4.49 17.61
N LYS A 324 7.55 -5.45 17.77
CA LYS A 324 8.52 -5.49 18.90
C LYS A 324 9.62 -4.40 18.82
N SER A 325 9.71 -3.69 17.70
CA SER A 325 10.61 -2.54 17.49
C SER A 325 10.02 -1.60 16.42
N ALA A 326 10.62 -0.42 16.27
CA ALA A 326 10.22 0.56 15.24
C ALA A 326 10.26 -0.05 13.82
N PHE A 327 11.28 -0.86 13.52
CA PHE A 327 11.43 -1.55 12.23
C PHE A 327 10.25 -2.50 11.91
N TYR A 328 9.68 -3.16 12.92
CA TYR A 328 8.57 -4.09 12.73
C TYR A 328 7.20 -3.42 12.85
N THR A 329 7.16 -2.16 13.28
CA THR A 329 5.93 -1.39 13.46
C THR A 329 5.62 -0.66 12.17
N ALA A 330 4.38 -0.78 11.69
CA ALA A 330 3.90 -0.01 10.55
C ALA A 330 2.54 0.56 10.84
N TYR A 331 2.31 1.77 10.34
CA TYR A 331 0.96 2.27 10.16
C TYR A 331 0.49 1.89 8.76
N GLU A 332 -0.50 1.01 8.66
CA GLU A 332 -1.07 0.49 7.41
C GLU A 332 -2.52 0.96 7.31
N GLY A 333 -2.70 2.21 6.90
CA GLY A 333 -3.97 2.90 7.05
C GLY A 333 -4.74 3.06 5.75
N PHE A 334 -6.03 2.72 5.77
CA PHE A 334 -6.96 3.13 4.72
C PHE A 334 -7.04 4.66 4.68
N VAL A 335 -6.85 5.22 3.48
CA VAL A 335 -6.91 6.65 3.21
C VAL A 335 -7.96 6.96 2.15
N THR A 336 -8.51 8.16 2.24
CA THR A 336 -9.27 8.81 1.16
C THR A 336 -8.54 10.04 0.69
N PHE A 337 -8.82 10.48 -0.52
CA PHE A 337 -8.27 11.74 -1.01
C PHE A 337 -9.27 12.52 -1.87
N ASP A 338 -9.04 13.81 -1.93
CA ASP A 338 -9.60 14.71 -2.94
C ASP A 338 -8.49 15.59 -3.51
N GLY A 339 -8.72 16.15 -4.69
CA GLY A 339 -7.77 17.07 -5.30
C GLY A 339 -7.92 17.16 -6.80
N GLN A 340 -6.82 17.50 -7.46
CA GLN A 340 -6.73 17.68 -8.90
C GLN A 340 -5.83 16.59 -9.50
N PHE A 341 -6.32 15.92 -10.54
CA PHE A 341 -5.54 14.97 -11.31
C PHE A 341 -5.87 15.13 -12.80
N LYS A 342 -4.86 15.40 -13.62
CA LYS A 342 -4.94 15.77 -15.04
C LYS A 342 -5.92 16.90 -15.36
N GLY A 343 -6.08 17.84 -14.44
CA GLY A 343 -6.99 19.00 -14.58
C GLY A 343 -8.44 18.73 -14.17
N ASP A 344 -8.77 17.50 -13.76
CA ASP A 344 -10.07 17.14 -13.23
C ASP A 344 -10.05 17.11 -11.70
N ASN A 345 -11.16 17.51 -11.08
CA ASN A 345 -11.37 17.26 -9.66
C ASN A 345 -11.63 15.76 -9.47
N VAL A 346 -10.80 15.11 -8.66
CA VAL A 346 -10.92 13.68 -8.37
C VAL A 346 -11.13 13.45 -6.88
N GLN A 347 -11.79 12.34 -6.57
CA GLN A 347 -11.85 11.75 -5.25
C GLN A 347 -11.45 10.29 -5.37
N GLY A 348 -10.83 9.74 -4.35
CA GLY A 348 -10.42 8.33 -4.38
C GLY A 348 -10.02 7.81 -3.01
N PHE A 349 -9.43 6.63 -3.03
CA PHE A 349 -9.05 5.90 -1.82
C PHE A 349 -7.76 5.11 -2.06
N GLY A 350 -7.21 4.55 -0.99
CA GLY A 350 -5.97 3.82 -1.02
C GLY A 350 -5.55 3.32 0.36
N VAL A 351 -4.30 2.91 0.46
CA VAL A 351 -3.60 2.64 1.71
C VAL A 351 -2.35 3.49 1.78
N VAL A 352 -2.04 3.98 2.98
CA VAL A 352 -0.73 4.52 3.33
C VAL A 352 0.01 3.50 4.19
N GLU A 353 1.26 3.23 3.84
CA GLU A 353 2.22 2.58 4.71
C GLU A 353 3.18 3.63 5.27
N VAL A 354 3.28 3.76 6.59
CA VAL A 354 4.26 4.64 7.25
C VAL A 354 5.14 3.82 8.17
N LEU A 355 6.45 3.91 7.96
CA LEU A 355 7.45 3.36 8.86
C LEU A 355 8.43 4.46 9.26
N TYR A 356 8.70 4.50 10.56
CA TYR A 356 9.70 5.36 11.13
C TYR A 356 10.88 4.53 11.61
N GLY A 357 12.07 4.93 11.17
CA GLY A 357 13.33 4.40 11.69
C GLY A 357 13.53 4.83 13.14
N SER A 358 14.34 4.05 13.85
CA SER A 358 14.73 4.32 15.24
C SER A 358 15.81 5.41 15.36
#